data_AF-A0A7G8ENP6-F1
#
_entry.id   AF-A0A7G8ENP6-F1
#
_cell.length_a   1.000
_cell.length_b   1.000
_cell.length_c   1.000
_cell.angle_alpha   90.00
_cell.angle_beta   90.00
_cell.angle_gamma   90.00
#
_symmetry.space_group_name_H-M   'P 1'
#
loop_
_entity.id
_entity.type
_entity.pdbx_description
1 polymer ?
#
loop_
_entity_poly.entity_id
_entity_poly.type
_entity_poly.pdbx_seq_one_letter_code
_entity_poly.pdbx_strand_id
1 'polypeptide(L)'
;MGAPLPRPAALNARLETPIEEWPYLDEGTLQKTRSRKVCMTCHWFCHHAGVNCIPVLTCQLHQGLIAHGEHLTSRCQGWTDDLVRQKGWAPEVA
;
A
#
# COMPACT_ATOMS: atom_id res chain seq x y z
N MET A 1 -9.52 -20.77 -22.40
CA MET A 1 -10.01 -19.43 -22.80
C MET A 1 -10.93 -18.93 -21.70
N GLY A 2 -10.42 -18.14 -20.76
CA GLY A 2 -11.22 -17.60 -19.65
C GLY A 2 -11.96 -16.35 -20.11
N ALA A 3 -13.29 -16.33 -19.99
CA ALA A 3 -14.09 -15.15 -20.30
C ALA A 3 -13.73 -14.00 -19.33
N PRO A 4 -13.66 -12.73 -19.78
CA PRO A 4 -13.45 -11.61 -18.88
C PRO A 4 -14.65 -11.47 -17.95
N LEU A 5 -14.41 -11.43 -16.64
CA LEU A 5 -15.47 -11.22 -15.65
C LEU A 5 -16.12 -9.84 -15.83
N PRO A 6 -17.42 -9.71 -15.51
CA PRO A 6 -18.09 -8.41 -15.52
C PRO A 6 -17.41 -7.45 -14.53
N ARG A 7 -17.23 -6.21 -14.97
CA ARG A 7 -16.54 -5.11 -14.26
C ARG A 7 -16.85 -5.00 -12.74
N PRO A 8 -18.10 -5.12 -12.27
CA PRO A 8 -18.39 -5.09 -10.82
C PRO A 8 -17.92 -6.33 -10.06
N ALA A 9 -17.91 -7.52 -10.67
CA ALA A 9 -17.39 -8.73 -10.05
C ALA A 9 -15.86 -8.70 -9.92
N ALA A 10 -15.17 -8.08 -10.88
CA ALA A 10 -13.72 -7.84 -10.78
C ALA A 10 -13.35 -6.81 -9.70
N LEU A 11 -14.22 -5.82 -9.45
CA LEU A 11 -14.06 -4.87 -8.34
C LEU A 11 -14.34 -5.52 -6.98
N ASN A 12 -15.39 -6.34 -6.87
CA ASN A 12 -15.70 -7.07 -5.64
C ASN A 12 -14.64 -8.13 -5.31
N ALA A 13 -14.21 -8.91 -6.29
CA ALA A 13 -13.10 -9.86 -6.10
C ALA A 13 -11.81 -9.18 -5.61
N ARG A 14 -11.55 -7.93 -6.04
CA ARG A 14 -10.44 -7.10 -5.55
C ARG A 14 -10.60 -6.64 -4.10
N LEU A 15 -11.83 -6.44 -3.64
CA LEU A 15 -12.12 -6.09 -2.25
C LEU A 15 -12.11 -7.32 -1.33
N GLU A 16 -12.39 -8.51 -1.87
CA GLU A 16 -12.48 -9.77 -1.14
C GLU A 16 -11.16 -10.56 -1.08
N THR A 17 -10.18 -10.24 -1.93
CA THR A 17 -8.86 -10.87 -1.87
C THR A 17 -8.18 -10.63 -0.52
N PRO A 18 -7.84 -11.71 0.22
CA PRO A 18 -7.03 -11.61 1.43
C PRO A 18 -5.78 -10.79 1.16
N ILE A 19 -5.44 -9.92 2.10
CA ILE A 19 -4.32 -8.97 1.97
C ILE A 19 -3.01 -9.68 1.65
N GLU A 20 -2.84 -10.90 2.17
CA GLU A 20 -1.67 -11.74 1.98
C GLU A 20 -1.50 -12.25 0.54
N GLU A 21 -2.59 -12.27 -0.23
CA GLU A 21 -2.58 -12.67 -1.64
C GLU A 21 -2.37 -11.48 -2.59
N TRP A 22 -2.25 -10.26 -2.04
CA TRP A 22 -1.99 -9.08 -2.86
C TRP A 22 -0.61 -9.19 -3.51
N PRO A 23 -0.47 -8.74 -4.77
CA PRO A 23 0.83 -8.70 -5.43
C PRO A 23 1.75 -7.70 -4.73
N TYR A 24 3.05 -8.00 -4.70
CA TYR A 24 4.05 -7.02 -4.32
C TYR A 24 4.09 -5.87 -5.34
N LEU A 25 4.26 -4.66 -4.85
CA LEU A 25 4.39 -3.49 -5.70
C LEU A 25 5.72 -3.50 -6.45
N ASP A 26 5.64 -3.28 -7.76
CA ASP A 26 6.82 -3.20 -8.61
C ASP A 26 7.57 -1.87 -8.44
N GLU A 27 8.82 -1.85 -8.91
CA GLU A 27 9.69 -0.68 -8.90
C GLU A 27 9.12 0.52 -9.71
N GLY A 28 8.20 0.27 -10.65
CA GLY A 28 7.46 1.31 -11.36
C GLY A 28 6.39 2.02 -10.51
N THR A 29 5.88 1.36 -9.48
CA THR A 29 4.85 1.88 -8.57
C THR A 29 5.48 2.58 -7.35
N LEU A 30 6.60 2.06 -6.87
CA LEU A 30 7.36 2.60 -5.75
C LEU A 30 8.55 3.44 -6.24
N GLN A 31 8.46 4.75 -6.06
CA GLN A 31 9.52 5.68 -6.39
C GLN A 31 10.50 5.83 -5.23
N LYS A 32 11.78 5.55 -5.47
CA LYS A 32 12.87 5.80 -4.49
C LYS A 32 12.91 7.28 -4.09
N THR A 33 13.11 7.54 -2.81
CA THR A 33 13.21 8.88 -2.23
C THR A 33 14.42 8.97 -1.30
N ARG A 34 15.03 10.16 -1.20
CA ARG A 34 16.10 10.46 -0.23
C ARG A 34 15.64 11.40 0.88
N SER A 35 14.33 11.47 1.10
CA SER A 35 13.69 12.38 2.06
C SER A 35 12.74 11.60 2.97
N ARG A 36 12.15 12.26 3.97
CA ARG A 36 11.13 11.67 4.86
C ARG A 36 9.79 11.36 4.16
N LYS A 37 9.70 11.61 2.86
CA LYS A 37 8.51 11.40 2.02
C LYS A 37 8.48 9.95 1.54
N VAL A 38 8.17 9.03 2.45
CA VAL A 38 8.24 7.58 2.24
C VAL A 38 6.85 6.94 2.39
N CYS A 39 6.70 5.69 1.97
CA CYS A 39 5.45 4.95 2.09
C CYS A 39 4.97 4.88 3.54
N MET A 40 5.86 4.67 4.52
CA MET A 40 5.46 4.65 5.94
C MET A 40 4.75 5.93 6.43
N THR A 41 5.03 7.08 5.79
CA THR A 41 4.38 8.36 6.09
C THR A 41 3.24 8.70 5.12
N CYS A 42 2.87 7.76 4.24
CA CYS A 42 1.76 7.91 3.31
C CYS A 42 0.42 7.64 4.02
N HIS A 43 -0.63 8.37 3.65
CA HIS A 43 -1.98 8.10 4.13
C HIS A 43 -2.49 6.70 3.74
N TRP A 44 -2.08 6.20 2.58
CA TRP A 44 -2.52 4.90 2.05
C TRP A 44 -1.72 3.72 2.60
N PHE A 45 -0.71 3.98 3.43
CA PHE A 45 0.07 2.92 4.04
C PHE A 45 -0.70 2.32 5.20
N CYS A 46 -0.71 0.99 5.24
CA CYS A 46 -1.32 0.27 6.34
C CYS A 46 -0.47 -0.93 6.73
N HIS A 47 -0.29 -1.08 8.04
CA HIS A 47 0.34 -2.23 8.66
C HIS A 47 -0.75 -3.22 9.07
N HIS A 48 -0.75 -4.40 8.47
CA HIS A 48 -1.70 -5.45 8.79
C HIS A 48 -0.98 -6.60 9.49
N ALA A 49 -1.66 -7.20 10.47
CA ALA A 49 -1.20 -8.45 11.05
C ALA A 49 -1.59 -9.59 10.09
N GLY A 50 -0.61 -10.18 9.41
CA GLY A 50 -0.80 -11.34 8.56
C GLY A 50 -0.89 -12.64 9.37
N VAL A 51 -0.87 -13.78 8.67
CA VAL A 51 -0.88 -15.12 9.27
C VAL A 51 0.25 -15.25 10.29
N ASN A 52 -0.05 -15.91 11.40
CA ASN A 52 0.87 -16.09 12.53
C ASN A 52 1.40 -14.77 13.12
N CYS A 53 0.66 -13.67 12.97
CA CYS A 53 1.06 -12.33 13.41
C CYS A 53 2.32 -11.80 12.72
N ILE A 54 2.66 -12.32 11.54
CA ILE A 54 3.75 -11.78 10.74
C ILE A 54 3.24 -10.48 10.08
N PRO A 55 3.89 -9.33 10.33
CA PRO A 55 3.41 -8.06 9.82
C PRO A 55 3.56 -7.98 8.31
N VAL A 56 2.48 -7.59 7.62
CA VAL A 56 2.50 -7.30 6.18
C VAL A 56 2.26 -5.80 5.95
N LEU A 57 3.11 -5.23 5.10
CA LEU A 57 3.11 -3.80 4.79
C LEU A 57 2.36 -3.59 3.49
N THR A 58 1.42 -2.66 3.47
CA THR A 58 0.50 -2.54 2.32
C THR A 58 0.32 -1.11 1.87
N CYS A 59 -0.01 -0.95 0.58
CA CYS A 59 -0.57 0.29 0.05
C CYS A 59 -2.02 0.07 -0.37
N GLN A 60 -2.95 0.72 0.33
CA GLN A 60 -4.40 0.60 0.09
C GLN A 60 -4.83 1.21 -1.25
N LEU A 61 -4.10 2.22 -1.75
CA LEU A 61 -4.37 2.82 -3.06
C LEU A 61 -4.12 1.83 -4.20
N HIS A 62 -3.03 1.07 -4.11
CA HIS A 62 -2.62 0.13 -5.15
C HIS A 62 -3.05 -1.30 -4.87
N GLN A 63 -3.64 -1.57 -3.70
CA GLN A 63 -3.99 -2.92 -3.21
C GLN A 63 -2.82 -3.90 -3.38
N GLY A 64 -1.65 -3.48 -2.91
CA GLY A 64 -0.41 -4.24 -3.08
C GLY A 64 0.46 -4.26 -1.82
N LEU A 65 1.28 -5.30 -1.72
CA LEU A 65 2.25 -5.49 -0.65
C LEU A 65 3.50 -4.66 -0.92
N ILE A 66 4.07 -4.10 0.13
CA ILE A 66 5.34 -3.37 0.11
C ILE A 66 6.38 -4.29 0.73
N ALA A 67 7.48 -4.55 0.03
CA ALA A 67 8.56 -5.35 0.60
C ALA A 67 9.16 -4.68 1.85
N HIS A 68 9.68 -5.48 2.77
CA HIS A 68 10.36 -4.94 3.95
C HIS A 68 11.54 -4.04 3.52
N GLY A 69 11.68 -2.90 4.21
CA GLY A 69 12.67 -1.87 3.88
C GLY A 69 12.21 -0.85 2.82
N GLU A 70 11.48 -1.27 1.78
CA GLU A 70 11.00 -0.37 0.71
C GLU A 70 10.11 0.75 1.26
N HIS A 71 9.29 0.46 2.27
CA HIS A 71 8.42 1.44 2.93
C HIS A 71 9.18 2.61 3.59
N LEU A 72 10.49 2.48 3.83
CA LEU A 72 11.37 3.48 4.44
C LEU A 72 12.23 4.22 3.41
N THR A 73 12.34 3.71 2.18
CA THR A 73 13.22 4.27 1.13
C THR A 73 12.46 4.71 -0.11
N SER A 74 11.19 4.34 -0.23
CA SER A 74 10.37 4.51 -1.43
C SER A 74 9.00 5.07 -1.05
N ARG A 75 8.31 5.68 -2.01
CA ARG A 75 6.94 6.18 -1.87
C ARG A 75 6.09 5.77 -3.06
N CYS A 76 4.79 5.60 -2.87
CA CYS A 76 3.85 5.44 -3.97
C CYS A 76 3.45 6.80 -4.57
N GLN A 77 2.82 6.77 -5.74
CA GLN A 77 2.29 7.94 -6.46
C GLN A 77 1.19 8.67 -5.67
N GLY A 78 0.51 7.99 -4.76
CA GLY A 78 -0.52 8.57 -3.89
C GLY A 78 0.01 9.43 -2.75
N TRP A 79 1.33 9.50 -2.54
CA TRP A 79 1.94 10.33 -1.51
C TRP A 79 1.84 11.82 -1.89
N THR A 80 1.16 12.62 -1.08
CA THR A 80 1.06 14.09 -1.27
C THR A 80 1.26 14.84 0.04
N ASP A 81 1.93 16.00 -0.04
CA ASP A 81 2.27 16.85 1.11
C ASP A 81 1.01 17.41 1.81
N ASP A 82 0.00 17.72 0.99
CA ASP A 82 -1.28 18.28 1.41
C ASP A 82 -2.06 17.32 2.32
N LEU A 83 -2.02 16.01 2.09
CA LEU A 83 -2.72 15.02 2.93
C LEU A 83 -2.10 14.85 4.32
N VAL A 84 -0.78 14.98 4.43
CA VAL A 84 -0.07 14.96 5.73
C VAL A 84 -0.41 16.21 6.53
N ARG A 85 -0.48 17.38 5.88
CA ARG A 85 -0.77 18.66 6.52
C ARG A 85 -2.25 18.86 6.87
N GLN A 86 -3.18 18.40 6.03
CA GLN A 86 -4.62 18.63 6.22
C GLN A 86 -5.23 17.79 7.34
N LYS A 87 -4.72 16.58 7.60
CA LYS A 87 -5.31 15.68 8.61
C LYS A 87 -4.59 15.68 9.97
N GLY A 88 -3.54 16.47 10.15
CA GLY A 88 -2.64 16.28 11.31
C GLY A 88 -2.10 14.84 11.37
N TRP A 89 -2.03 14.17 10.21
CA TRP A 89 -1.69 12.75 10.09
C TRP A 89 -0.19 12.60 10.24
N ALA A 90 0.26 12.52 11.49
CA ALA A 90 1.49 11.85 11.83
C ALA A 90 1.08 10.46 12.35
N PRO A 91 1.43 9.35 11.66
CA PRO A 91 1.51 8.09 12.36
C PRO A 91 2.73 8.27 13.29
N GLU A 92 2.47 8.75 14.49
CA GLU A 92 3.40 8.57 15.59
C GLU A 92 3.75 7.08 15.62
N VAL A 93 5.02 6.79 15.40
CA VAL A 93 5.60 5.45 15.42
C VAL A 93 5.25 4.85 16.78
N ALA A 94 4.24 3.98 16.80
CA ALA A 94 3.83 3.17 17.94
C ALA A 94 4.66 1.89 18.00
#